data_AF-A0AAQ3HZR2-F1
#
_entry.id   AF-A0AAQ3HZR2-F1
#
_cell.length_a   1.000
_cell.length_b   1.000
_cell.length_c   1.000
_cell.angle_alpha   90.00
_cell.angle_beta   90.00
_cell.angle_gamma   90.00
#
_symmetry.space_group_name_H-M   'P 1'
#
loop_
_entity.id
_entity.type
_entity.pdbx_description
1 polymer ?
#
loop_
_entity_poly.entity_id
_entity_poly.type
_entity_poly.pdbx_seq_one_letter_code
_entity_poly.pdbx_strand_id
1 'polypeptide(L)'
;MKKKIVKKNLALVKKKRLFLDFLKNNKLEDVYLKNHDFNKKSNILLNNFIIILKIHNLNYKNYWANISFMNFCIYYLYHKFYKSLSDQKLDQINKTINKIAKNRKYNSLEINYEKQLIYIAKQYEFKFSNEFINTYFNNHQIYNYISNSFSLMFEDDKKTFAYSYCYWLILFIYIKKYLSLELENKYSYSLFNLEMICNDHYIKNIRQLTLNYFNLLIIKNNKWISKLDVKRNKK
;
A
#
# COMPACT_ATOMS: atom_id res chain seq x y z
N MET A 1 1.08 40.83 24.74
CA MET A 1 0.98 39.37 24.48
C MET A 1 1.15 39.09 22.99
N LYS A 2 2.24 38.43 22.55
CA LYS A 2 2.39 37.98 21.15
C LYS A 2 1.52 36.74 20.95
N LYS A 3 0.50 36.82 20.08
CA LYS A 3 -0.28 35.66 19.64
C LYS A 3 0.67 34.63 19.02
N LYS A 4 0.88 33.50 19.70
CA LYS A 4 1.58 32.33 19.17
C LYS A 4 0.74 31.82 17.99
N ILE A 5 1.10 32.17 16.76
CA ILE A 5 0.50 31.56 15.57
C ILE A 5 0.86 30.08 15.63
N VAL A 6 -0.15 29.27 15.92
CA VAL A 6 -0.09 27.82 15.96
C VAL A 6 0.26 27.34 14.55
N LYS A 7 1.54 27.12 14.25
CA LYS A 7 2.05 26.42 13.06
C LYS A 7 1.61 24.94 13.01
N LYS A 8 0.49 24.54 13.63
CA LYS A 8 -0.10 23.22 13.42
C LYS A 8 -0.90 23.25 12.11
N ASN A 9 -0.52 22.34 11.21
CA ASN A 9 -1.37 21.71 10.21
C ASN A 9 -1.68 22.41 8.88
N LEU A 10 -1.03 23.52 8.49
CA LEU A 10 -1.17 24.04 7.11
C LEU A 10 -0.84 22.99 6.03
N ALA A 11 0.20 22.17 6.25
CA ALA A 11 0.55 21.07 5.35
C ALA A 11 -0.49 19.94 5.34
N LEU A 12 -1.19 19.72 6.45
CA LEU A 12 -2.23 18.68 6.60
C LEU A 12 -3.55 19.11 5.95
N VAL A 13 -3.95 20.37 6.13
CA VAL A 13 -5.12 20.96 5.47
C VAL A 13 -4.93 20.94 3.95
N LYS A 14 -3.75 21.29 3.44
CA LYS A 14 -3.43 21.22 2.00
C LYS A 14 -3.55 19.79 1.45
N LYS A 15 -3.07 18.79 2.18
CA LYS A 15 -3.21 17.37 1.77
C LYS A 15 -4.67 16.92 1.72
N LYS A 16 -5.48 17.29 2.72
CA LYS A 16 -6.91 16.98 2.72
C LYS A 16 -7.64 17.61 1.53
N ARG A 17 -7.38 18.91 1.26
CA ARG A 17 -7.98 19.62 0.13
C ARG A 17 -7.66 18.96 -1.20
N LEU A 18 -6.38 18.68 -1.46
CA LEU A 18 -5.99 18.09 -2.73
C LEU A 18 -6.58 16.68 -2.96
N PHE A 19 -6.86 15.92 -1.90
CA PHE A 19 -7.57 14.65 -2.04
C PHE A 19 -9.06 14.85 -2.32
N LEU A 20 -9.71 15.80 -1.65
CA LEU A 20 -11.10 16.15 -1.95
C LEU A 20 -11.22 16.64 -3.40
N ASP A 21 -10.27 17.45 -3.87
CA ASP A 21 -10.18 17.89 -5.26
C ASP A 21 -10.01 16.68 -6.19
N PHE A 22 -9.19 15.68 -5.83
CA PHE A 22 -9.09 14.43 -6.58
C PHE A 22 -10.42 13.69 -6.64
N LEU A 23 -11.16 13.55 -5.52
CA LEU A 23 -12.47 12.89 -5.51
C LEU A 23 -13.46 13.64 -6.42
N LYS A 24 -13.55 14.97 -6.27
CA LYS A 24 -14.40 15.83 -7.08
C LYS A 24 -14.09 15.71 -8.58
N ASN A 25 -12.82 15.81 -8.95
CA ASN A 25 -12.38 15.70 -10.35
C ASN A 25 -12.68 14.33 -10.97
N ASN A 26 -12.88 13.29 -10.14
CA ASN A 26 -13.26 11.96 -10.58
C ASN A 26 -14.73 11.62 -10.31
N LYS A 27 -15.56 12.60 -9.89
CA LYS A 27 -16.99 12.43 -9.55
C LYS A 27 -17.23 11.39 -8.45
N LEU A 28 -16.45 11.48 -7.36
CA LEU A 28 -16.45 10.55 -6.22
C LEU A 28 -16.88 11.20 -4.91
N GLU A 29 -17.63 12.29 -4.98
CA GLU A 29 -18.07 13.06 -3.81
C GLU A 29 -18.98 12.23 -2.88
N ASP A 30 -19.77 11.32 -3.45
CA ASP A 30 -20.69 10.45 -2.73
C ASP A 30 -20.00 9.24 -2.06
N VAL A 31 -18.73 8.96 -2.41
CA VAL A 31 -17.93 7.96 -1.69
C VAL A 31 -17.55 8.58 -0.35
N TYR A 32 -18.42 8.39 0.63
CA TYR A 32 -18.37 9.03 1.94
C TYR A 32 -17.14 8.58 2.74
N LEU A 33 -16.00 9.25 2.54
CA LEU A 33 -14.77 9.04 3.30
C LEU A 33 -14.74 9.82 4.61
N LYS A 34 -15.90 9.93 5.30
CA LYS A 34 -16.08 10.80 6.48
C LYS A 34 -15.01 10.63 7.54
N ASN A 35 -14.43 9.42 7.67
CA ASN A 35 -13.43 9.07 8.68
C ASN A 35 -12.14 8.44 8.11
N HIS A 36 -11.94 8.40 6.79
CA HIS A 36 -10.67 7.94 6.24
C HIS A 36 -9.65 9.09 6.31
N ASP A 37 -9.16 9.29 7.53
CA ASP A 37 -8.14 10.24 7.86
C ASP A 37 -6.94 10.01 6.92
N PHE A 38 -6.77 10.91 5.94
CA PHE A 38 -5.49 11.20 5.28
C PHE A 38 -4.35 11.41 6.30
N ASN A 39 -4.76 11.65 7.55
CA ASN A 39 -4.01 11.85 8.76
C ASN A 39 -3.48 10.55 9.41
N LYS A 40 -3.75 9.35 8.88
CA LYS A 40 -2.98 8.18 9.28
C LYS A 40 -1.53 8.39 8.83
N LYS A 41 -0.76 9.02 9.71
CA LYS A 41 0.71 9.06 9.77
C LYS A 41 1.36 7.66 9.64
N SER A 42 0.57 6.61 9.55
CA SER A 42 0.92 5.19 9.54
C SER A 42 0.65 4.44 8.23
N ASN A 43 0.20 5.07 7.13
CA ASN A 43 0.14 4.34 5.85
C ASN A 43 1.55 4.17 5.29
N ILE A 44 2.14 3.00 5.57
CA ILE A 44 3.52 2.65 5.24
C ILE A 44 3.79 2.81 3.74
N LEU A 45 2.85 2.45 2.87
CA LEU A 45 3.01 2.56 1.41
C LEU A 45 3.17 4.02 0.97
N LEU A 46 2.27 4.89 1.43
CA LEU A 46 2.30 6.32 1.08
C LEU A 46 3.52 7.02 1.69
N ASN A 47 3.89 6.67 2.91
CA ASN A 47 5.08 7.20 3.56
C ASN A 47 6.35 6.78 2.79
N ASN A 48 6.44 5.52 2.38
CA ASN A 48 7.54 5.02 1.55
C ASN A 48 7.63 5.75 0.23
N PHE A 49 6.51 5.87 -0.48
CA PHE A 49 6.46 6.60 -1.74
C PHE A 49 7.01 8.03 -1.60
N ILE A 50 6.55 8.77 -0.58
CA ILE A 50 7.01 10.15 -0.35
C ILE A 50 8.51 10.20 -0.03
N ILE A 51 9.04 9.26 0.74
CA ILE A 51 10.48 9.24 1.05
C ILE A 51 11.29 8.92 -0.20
N ILE A 52 10.87 7.93 -0.98
CA ILE A 52 11.54 7.54 -2.21
C ILE A 52 11.55 8.71 -3.20
N LEU A 53 10.43 9.40 -3.38
CA LEU A 53 10.39 10.64 -4.18
C LEU A 53 11.43 11.66 -3.70
N LYS A 54 11.53 11.88 -2.38
CA LYS A 54 12.53 12.81 -1.82
C LYS A 54 13.97 12.36 -2.06
N ILE A 55 14.25 11.07 -1.92
CA ILE A 55 15.59 10.49 -2.18
C ILE A 55 16.01 10.75 -3.64
N HIS A 56 15.06 10.67 -4.57
CA HIS A 56 15.30 10.95 -5.99
C HIS A 56 15.13 12.44 -6.36
N ASN A 57 15.10 13.36 -5.39
CA ASN A 57 14.91 14.80 -5.60
C ASN A 57 13.63 15.17 -6.38
N LEU A 58 12.60 14.32 -6.31
CA LEU A 58 11.32 14.54 -6.96
C LEU A 58 10.34 15.28 -6.02
N ASN A 59 9.66 16.30 -6.55
CA ASN A 59 8.66 17.05 -5.80
C ASN A 59 7.36 16.25 -5.68
N TYR A 60 7.07 15.73 -4.48
CA TYR A 60 5.87 14.92 -4.21
C TYR A 60 4.54 15.59 -4.58
N LYS A 61 4.48 16.93 -4.67
CA LYS A 61 3.28 17.65 -5.10
C LYS A 61 2.89 17.30 -6.54
N ASN A 62 3.87 17.03 -7.40
CA ASN A 62 3.64 16.67 -8.80
C ASN A 62 3.01 15.27 -8.94
N TYR A 63 3.13 14.44 -7.91
CA TYR A 63 2.63 13.07 -7.87
C TYR A 63 1.41 12.92 -6.96
N TRP A 64 0.71 14.03 -6.67
CA TRP A 64 -0.42 14.01 -5.76
C TRP A 64 -1.58 13.13 -6.24
N ALA A 65 -1.79 13.07 -7.55
CA ALA A 65 -2.81 12.20 -8.12
C ALA A 65 -2.47 10.71 -7.94
N ASN A 66 -1.20 10.32 -8.06
CA ASN A 66 -0.71 8.97 -7.74
C ASN A 66 -0.93 8.65 -6.27
N ILE A 67 -0.56 9.57 -5.37
CA ILE A 67 -0.79 9.44 -3.90
C ILE A 67 -2.28 9.24 -3.61
N SER A 68 -3.14 10.05 -4.21
CA SER A 68 -4.59 10.01 -4.00
C SER A 68 -5.19 8.71 -4.54
N PHE A 69 -4.77 8.28 -5.73
CA PHE A 69 -5.20 7.03 -6.33
C PHE A 69 -4.77 5.81 -5.49
N MET A 70 -3.50 5.75 -5.06
CA MET A 70 -3.04 4.68 -4.17
C MET A 70 -3.82 4.66 -2.86
N ASN A 71 -4.10 5.83 -2.27
CA ASN A 71 -4.90 5.91 -1.05
C ASN A 71 -6.34 5.42 -1.27
N PHE A 72 -6.93 5.69 -2.44
CA PHE A 72 -8.26 5.21 -2.82
C PHE A 72 -8.30 3.70 -3.03
N CYS A 73 -7.25 3.12 -3.62
CA CYS A 73 -7.11 1.67 -3.73
C CYS A 73 -6.93 1.01 -2.35
N ILE A 74 -6.16 1.62 -1.46
CA ILE A 74 -5.97 1.12 -0.09
C ILE A 74 -7.29 1.20 0.70
N TYR A 75 -8.11 2.22 0.45
CA TYR A 75 -9.47 2.30 0.99
C TYR A 75 -10.34 1.12 0.54
N TYR A 76 -10.36 0.82 -0.76
CA TYR A 76 -11.07 -0.34 -1.29
C TYR A 76 -10.63 -1.64 -0.60
N LEU A 77 -9.32 -1.88 -0.56
CA LEU A 77 -8.77 -3.09 0.06
C LEU A 77 -9.09 -3.19 1.55
N TYR A 78 -9.07 -2.08 2.28
CA TYR A 78 -9.46 -2.05 3.70
C TYR A 78 -10.91 -2.51 3.89
N HIS A 79 -11.84 -1.97 3.11
CA HIS A 79 -13.25 -2.28 3.25
C HIS A 79 -13.62 -3.67 2.71
N LYS A 80 -12.94 -4.12 1.63
CA LYS A 80 -13.03 -5.50 1.14
C LYS A 80 -12.58 -6.48 2.21
N PHE A 81 -11.45 -6.20 2.86
CA PHE A 81 -10.89 -7.07 3.91
C PHE A 81 -11.80 -7.16 5.14
N TYR A 82 -12.27 -6.03 5.67
CA TYR A 82 -13.11 -6.01 6.87
C TYR A 82 -14.61 -6.20 6.61
N LYS A 83 -15.03 -6.46 5.36
CA LYS A 83 -16.43 -6.58 4.94
C LYS A 83 -17.32 -5.46 5.50
N SER A 84 -16.82 -4.23 5.52
CA SER A 84 -17.46 -3.09 6.20
C SER A 84 -18.26 -2.17 5.27
N LEU A 85 -18.33 -2.50 3.99
CA LEU A 85 -19.22 -1.90 2.99
C LEU A 85 -20.00 -3.01 2.30
N SER A 86 -21.17 -2.68 1.75
CA SER A 86 -21.92 -3.61 0.91
C SER A 86 -21.17 -3.93 -0.38
N ASP A 87 -21.41 -5.13 -0.93
CA ASP A 87 -20.79 -5.57 -2.19
C ASP A 87 -21.10 -4.62 -3.34
N GLN A 88 -22.32 -4.07 -3.39
CA GLN A 88 -22.71 -3.04 -4.37
C GLN A 88 -21.80 -1.80 -4.29
N LYS A 89 -21.48 -1.32 -3.09
CA LYS A 89 -20.57 -0.17 -2.90
C LYS A 89 -19.13 -0.54 -3.27
N LEU A 90 -18.68 -1.74 -2.91
CA LEU A 90 -17.34 -2.21 -3.29
C LEU A 90 -17.20 -2.35 -4.81
N ASP A 91 -18.22 -2.83 -5.50
CA ASP A 91 -18.25 -2.93 -6.96
C ASP A 91 -18.19 -1.55 -7.62
N GLN A 92 -18.97 -0.57 -7.13
CA GLN A 92 -18.90 0.82 -7.59
C GLN A 92 -17.50 1.43 -7.42
N ILE A 93 -16.87 1.21 -6.27
CA ILE A 93 -15.49 1.66 -6.01
C ILE A 93 -14.52 0.96 -6.96
N ASN A 94 -14.65 -0.34 -7.18
CA ASN A 94 -13.78 -1.11 -8.07
C ASN A 94 -13.90 -0.63 -9.53
N LYS A 95 -15.12 -0.44 -10.03
CA LYS A 95 -15.38 0.15 -11.36
C LYS A 95 -14.73 1.50 -11.52
N THR A 96 -14.77 2.32 -10.48
CA THR A 96 -14.09 3.62 -10.45
C THR A 96 -12.57 3.46 -10.52
N ILE A 97 -11.99 2.57 -9.70
CA ILE A 97 -10.55 2.29 -9.71
C ILE A 97 -10.12 1.90 -11.13
N ASN A 98 -10.86 0.98 -11.77
CA ASN A 98 -10.59 0.53 -13.13
C ASN A 98 -10.61 1.68 -14.14
N LYS A 99 -11.61 2.56 -14.05
CA LYS A 99 -11.72 3.75 -14.90
C LYS A 99 -10.52 4.68 -14.74
N ILE A 100 -10.13 4.99 -13.50
CA ILE A 100 -8.98 5.88 -13.23
C ILE A 100 -7.68 5.23 -13.67
N ALA A 101 -7.49 3.94 -13.39
CA ALA A 101 -6.31 3.18 -13.78
C ALA A 101 -6.13 3.17 -15.30
N LYS A 102 -7.21 2.93 -16.06
CA LYS A 102 -7.20 3.01 -17.53
C LYS A 102 -6.85 4.42 -18.02
N ASN A 103 -7.53 5.44 -17.50
CA ASN A 103 -7.31 6.83 -17.92
C ASN A 103 -5.89 7.33 -17.64
N ARG A 104 -5.28 6.85 -16.56
CA ARG A 104 -3.92 7.23 -16.14
C ARG A 104 -2.84 6.23 -16.57
N LYS A 105 -3.21 5.19 -17.34
CA LYS A 105 -2.30 4.15 -17.84
C LYS A 105 -1.53 3.42 -16.73
N TYR A 106 -2.19 3.13 -15.60
CA TYR A 106 -1.61 2.39 -14.47
C TYR A 106 -1.61 0.86 -14.69
N ASN A 107 -1.50 0.42 -15.93
CA ASN A 107 -1.54 -0.98 -16.38
C ASN A 107 -0.30 -1.35 -17.19
N SER A 108 0.83 -0.65 -16.98
CA SER A 108 2.04 -0.82 -17.79
C SER A 108 2.81 -2.10 -17.50
N LEU A 109 2.83 -2.52 -16.24
CA LEU A 109 3.37 -3.81 -15.79
C LEU A 109 2.21 -4.66 -15.28
N GLU A 110 2.32 -5.98 -15.42
CA GLU A 110 1.30 -6.94 -14.96
C GLU A 110 1.96 -8.19 -14.36
N ILE A 111 2.92 -7.96 -13.45
CA ILE A 111 3.62 -9.05 -12.77
C ILE A 111 2.75 -9.53 -11.60
N ASN A 112 2.36 -10.80 -11.63
CA ASN A 112 1.51 -11.38 -10.60
C ASN A 112 2.34 -12.01 -9.48
N TYR A 113 2.75 -11.18 -8.51
CA TYR A 113 3.52 -11.65 -7.36
C TYR A 113 2.74 -12.54 -6.40
N GLU A 114 1.40 -12.50 -6.41
CA GLU A 114 0.57 -13.46 -5.66
C GLU A 114 0.75 -14.88 -6.19
N LYS A 115 0.65 -15.06 -7.51
CA LYS A 115 0.91 -16.35 -8.16
C LYS A 115 2.36 -16.80 -7.97
N GLN A 116 3.32 -15.89 -8.10
CA GLN A 116 4.73 -16.21 -7.86
C GLN A 116 4.97 -16.66 -6.42
N LEU A 117 4.42 -15.95 -5.44
CA LEU A 117 4.53 -16.31 -4.02
C LEU A 117 3.93 -17.70 -3.73
N ILE A 118 2.78 -18.01 -4.32
CA ILE A 118 2.17 -19.35 -4.22
C ILE A 118 3.11 -20.42 -4.82
N TYR A 119 3.72 -20.12 -5.96
CA TYR A 119 4.66 -21.04 -6.61
C TYR A 119 5.94 -21.24 -5.78
N ILE A 120 6.56 -20.15 -5.30
CA ILE A 120 7.74 -20.18 -4.43
C ILE A 120 7.43 -21.01 -3.19
N ALA A 121 6.29 -20.79 -2.55
CA ALA A 121 5.95 -21.54 -1.35
C ALA A 121 5.84 -23.04 -1.63
N LYS A 122 5.24 -23.46 -2.76
CA LYS A 122 5.20 -24.88 -3.15
C LYS A 122 6.59 -25.52 -3.26
N GLN A 123 7.61 -24.76 -3.67
CA GLN A 123 9.00 -25.25 -3.73
C GLN A 123 9.59 -25.53 -2.34
N TYR A 124 9.07 -24.89 -1.29
CA TYR A 124 9.40 -25.14 0.12
C TYR A 124 8.42 -26.11 0.79
N GLU A 125 7.76 -26.98 0.01
CA GLU A 125 6.74 -27.95 0.46
C GLU A 125 5.57 -27.30 1.21
N PHE A 126 5.35 -26.01 0.98
CA PHE A 126 4.34 -25.24 1.66
C PHE A 126 3.01 -25.26 0.88
N LYS A 127 1.89 -25.61 1.55
CA LYS A 127 0.54 -25.65 0.95
C LYS A 127 -0.41 -24.65 1.62
N PHE A 128 -0.89 -23.66 0.84
CA PHE A 128 -1.93 -22.74 1.29
C PHE A 128 -3.31 -23.40 1.24
N SER A 129 -4.18 -23.07 2.19
CA SER A 129 -5.61 -23.37 2.05
C SER A 129 -6.22 -22.50 0.95
N ASN A 130 -7.27 -23.01 0.30
CA ASN A 130 -8.02 -22.24 -0.70
C ASN A 130 -8.64 -20.98 -0.09
N GLU A 131 -9.10 -21.06 1.17
CA GLU A 131 -9.60 -19.92 1.92
C GLU A 131 -8.53 -18.83 2.08
N PHE A 132 -7.30 -19.23 2.41
CA PHE A 132 -6.18 -18.31 2.51
C PHE A 132 -5.87 -17.66 1.15
N ILE A 133 -5.82 -18.44 0.06
CA ILE A 133 -5.58 -17.88 -1.28
C ILE A 133 -6.67 -16.89 -1.68
N ASN A 134 -7.94 -17.24 -1.48
CA ASN A 134 -9.07 -16.40 -1.89
C ASN A 134 -9.15 -15.09 -1.10
N THR A 135 -8.70 -15.09 0.14
CA THR A 135 -8.71 -13.89 1.01
C THR A 135 -7.43 -13.05 0.85
N TYR A 136 -6.29 -13.75 0.83
CA TYR A 136 -4.87 -13.39 0.64
C TYR A 136 -4.49 -12.76 -0.68
N PHE A 137 -4.68 -13.61 -1.69
CA PHE A 137 -3.92 -13.63 -2.94
C PHE A 137 -4.85 -13.51 -4.15
N ASN A 138 -6.04 -12.94 -3.93
CA ASN A 138 -6.99 -12.59 -4.97
C ASN A 138 -7.27 -11.08 -5.00
N ASN A 139 -6.19 -10.29 -4.95
CA ASN A 139 -6.21 -8.82 -5.03
C ASN A 139 -5.27 -8.26 -6.11
N HIS A 140 -4.76 -9.14 -6.99
CA HIS A 140 -3.79 -8.82 -8.03
C HIS A 140 -4.06 -7.55 -8.81
N GLN A 141 -5.27 -7.37 -9.34
CA GLN A 141 -5.60 -6.20 -10.12
C GLN A 141 -5.33 -4.89 -9.35
N ILE A 142 -5.74 -4.84 -8.07
CA ILE A 142 -5.56 -3.63 -7.25
C ILE A 142 -4.11 -3.44 -6.85
N TYR A 143 -3.40 -4.52 -6.48
CA TYR A 143 -1.98 -4.46 -6.15
C TYR A 143 -1.15 -4.02 -7.37
N ASN A 144 -1.53 -4.49 -8.55
CA ASN A 144 -0.94 -4.10 -9.82
C ASN A 144 -1.12 -2.59 -10.08
N TYR A 145 -2.33 -2.07 -9.91
CA TYR A 145 -2.59 -0.64 -10.11
C TYR A 145 -1.87 0.25 -9.09
N ILE A 146 -1.83 -0.15 -7.82
CA ILE A 146 -1.04 0.57 -6.81
C ILE A 146 0.43 0.60 -7.22
N SER A 147 0.98 -0.55 -7.61
CA SER A 147 2.41 -0.69 -7.94
C SER A 147 2.79 0.07 -9.21
N ASN A 148 1.95 0.06 -10.25
CA ASN A 148 2.16 0.90 -11.44
C ASN A 148 2.05 2.39 -11.12
N SER A 149 1.05 2.80 -10.32
CA SER A 149 0.94 4.18 -9.87
C SER A 149 2.15 4.60 -9.02
N PHE A 150 2.73 3.67 -8.27
CA PHE A 150 3.94 3.89 -7.48
C PHE A 150 5.19 3.97 -8.34
N SER A 151 5.29 3.24 -9.45
CA SER A 151 6.51 3.17 -10.24
C SER A 151 6.58 4.18 -11.39
N LEU A 152 5.45 4.83 -11.72
CA LEU A 152 5.31 5.63 -12.95
C LEU A 152 6.35 6.75 -13.13
N MET A 153 6.92 7.27 -12.04
CA MET A 153 7.90 8.35 -12.10
C MET A 153 9.33 7.91 -12.41
N PHE A 154 9.56 6.61 -12.57
CA PHE A 154 10.87 6.05 -12.83
C PHE A 154 11.05 5.61 -14.28
N GLU A 155 12.30 5.66 -14.74
CA GLU A 155 12.78 5.02 -15.98
C GLU A 155 12.66 3.50 -15.88
N ASP A 156 12.63 2.79 -17.02
CA ASP A 156 12.16 1.40 -17.11
C ASP A 156 12.85 0.41 -16.16
N ASP A 157 14.18 0.48 -16.01
CA ASP A 157 14.92 -0.40 -15.09
C ASP A 157 14.49 -0.16 -13.63
N LYS A 158 14.46 1.10 -13.21
CA LYS A 158 14.06 1.52 -11.86
C LYS A 158 12.55 1.36 -11.64
N LYS A 159 11.76 1.47 -12.70
CA LYS A 159 10.31 1.29 -12.68
C LYS A 159 9.95 -0.13 -12.31
N THR A 160 10.65 -1.13 -12.87
CA THR A 160 10.45 -2.53 -12.51
C THR A 160 10.82 -2.78 -11.04
N PHE A 161 11.95 -2.25 -10.55
CA PHE A 161 12.31 -2.37 -9.14
C PHE A 161 11.31 -1.67 -8.21
N ALA A 162 10.87 -0.47 -8.55
CA ALA A 162 9.89 0.29 -7.76
C ALA A 162 8.51 -0.39 -7.73
N TYR A 163 8.08 -0.91 -8.88
CA TYR A 163 6.86 -1.70 -9.00
C TYR A 163 6.93 -2.92 -8.07
N SER A 164 8.01 -3.68 -8.20
CA SER A 164 8.23 -4.92 -7.47
C SER A 164 8.33 -4.67 -5.97
N TYR A 165 9.08 -3.64 -5.57
CA TYR A 165 9.14 -3.18 -4.19
C TYR A 165 7.75 -2.88 -3.63
N CYS A 166 6.97 -2.07 -4.34
CA CYS A 166 5.64 -1.66 -3.87
C CYS A 166 4.74 -2.88 -3.69
N TYR A 167 4.69 -3.76 -4.68
CA TYR A 167 3.84 -4.94 -4.65
C TYR A 167 4.20 -5.88 -3.50
N TRP A 168 5.48 -6.22 -3.36
CA TRP A 168 5.94 -7.09 -2.27
C TRP A 168 5.72 -6.47 -0.89
N LEU A 169 5.86 -5.14 -0.77
CA LEU A 169 5.54 -4.43 0.46
C LEU A 169 4.03 -4.45 0.77
N ILE A 170 3.16 -4.36 -0.23
CA ILE A 170 1.71 -4.53 -0.04
C ILE A 170 1.43 -5.92 0.51
N LEU A 171 1.95 -6.97 -0.13
CA LEU A 171 1.76 -8.36 0.31
C LEU A 171 2.23 -8.54 1.77
N PHE A 172 3.44 -8.06 2.08
CA PHE A 172 3.99 -8.10 3.43
C PHE A 172 3.06 -7.44 4.46
N ILE A 173 2.57 -6.22 4.19
CA ILE A 173 1.68 -5.49 5.12
C ILE A 173 0.36 -6.24 5.33
N TYR A 174 -0.23 -6.80 4.27
CA TYR A 174 -1.49 -7.53 4.37
C TYR A 174 -1.34 -8.85 5.13
N ILE A 175 -0.30 -9.63 4.84
CA ILE A 175 0.03 -10.85 5.59
C ILE A 175 0.25 -10.53 7.07
N LYS A 176 1.05 -9.52 7.39
CA LYS A 176 1.34 -9.12 8.77
C LYS A 176 0.10 -8.61 9.52
N LYS A 177 -0.74 -7.82 8.86
CA LYS A 177 -2.01 -7.34 9.44
C LYS A 177 -2.97 -8.50 9.70
N TYR A 178 -3.06 -9.44 8.77
CA TYR A 178 -3.88 -10.63 8.96
C TYR A 178 -3.39 -11.49 10.13
N LEU A 179 -2.08 -11.74 10.17
CA LEU A 179 -1.40 -12.39 11.29
C LEU A 179 -1.73 -11.75 12.63
N SER A 180 -1.94 -10.44 12.70
CA SER A 180 -2.32 -9.77 13.95
C SER A 180 -3.77 -9.98 14.37
N LEU A 181 -4.67 -10.34 13.45
CA LEU A 181 -6.10 -10.50 13.70
C LEU A 181 -6.49 -11.96 14.00
N GLU A 182 -5.82 -12.94 13.39
CA GLU A 182 -6.03 -14.37 13.68
C GLU A 182 -5.41 -14.83 15.00
N LEU A 183 -4.57 -13.99 15.61
CA LEU A 183 -3.77 -14.35 16.78
C LEU A 183 -4.54 -14.52 18.09
N GLU A 184 -5.87 -14.45 18.09
CA GLU A 184 -6.61 -15.04 19.20
C GLU A 184 -6.48 -16.58 19.20
N ASN A 185 -6.14 -17.22 18.08
CA ASN A 185 -5.94 -18.66 17.97
C ASN A 185 -4.75 -19.04 17.06
N LYS A 186 -3.55 -19.22 17.65
CA LYS A 186 -2.32 -19.82 17.08
C LYS A 186 -1.72 -19.17 15.82
N TYR A 187 -0.52 -18.62 15.98
CA TYR A 187 0.36 -18.22 14.88
C TYR A 187 0.65 -19.42 13.96
N SER A 188 0.32 -19.33 12.67
CA SER A 188 0.56 -20.41 11.70
C SER A 188 1.97 -20.29 11.12
N TYR A 189 2.73 -21.39 11.12
CA TYR A 189 4.05 -21.49 10.48
C TYR A 189 4.03 -21.02 9.02
N SER A 190 2.95 -21.34 8.32
CA SER A 190 2.61 -20.88 6.97
C SER A 190 2.72 -19.38 6.76
N LEU A 191 2.19 -18.64 7.73
CA LEU A 191 2.05 -17.20 7.63
C LEU A 191 3.36 -16.49 7.99
N PHE A 192 4.13 -17.06 8.92
CA PHE A 192 5.47 -16.59 9.23
C PHE A 192 6.40 -16.71 8.02
N ASN A 193 6.41 -17.86 7.34
CA ASN A 193 7.25 -18.05 6.15
C ASN A 193 6.86 -17.10 5.02
N LEU A 194 5.58 -16.84 4.83
CA LEU A 194 5.10 -15.83 3.90
C LEU A 194 5.61 -14.42 4.24
N GLU A 195 5.54 -14.03 5.51
CA GLU A 195 6.07 -12.77 5.99
C GLU A 195 7.57 -12.66 5.62
N MET A 196 8.33 -13.74 5.82
CA MET A 196 9.77 -13.79 5.50
C MET A 196 10.06 -13.73 4.00
N ILE A 197 9.34 -14.47 3.15
CA ILE A 197 9.53 -14.44 1.69
C ILE A 197 9.20 -13.05 1.15
N CYS A 198 8.07 -12.46 1.55
CA CYS A 198 7.73 -11.10 1.14
C CYS A 198 8.78 -10.09 1.61
N ASN A 199 9.30 -10.28 2.84
CA ASN A 199 10.34 -9.44 3.40
C ASN A 199 11.62 -9.45 2.56
N ASP A 200 12.13 -10.63 2.22
CA ASP A 200 13.30 -10.77 1.36
C ASP A 200 13.11 -10.06 0.01
N HIS A 201 11.98 -10.30 -0.66
CA HIS A 201 11.72 -9.73 -1.97
C HIS A 201 11.62 -8.20 -1.97
N TYR A 202 10.89 -7.59 -1.02
CA TYR A 202 10.81 -6.12 -1.02
C TYR A 202 12.17 -5.50 -0.64
N ILE A 203 12.93 -6.13 0.26
CA ILE A 203 14.29 -5.68 0.64
C ILE A 203 15.22 -5.70 -0.57
N LYS A 204 15.22 -6.81 -1.33
CA LYS A 204 16.02 -6.95 -2.55
C LYS A 204 15.71 -5.84 -3.56
N ASN A 205 14.42 -5.55 -3.79
CA ASN A 205 14.00 -4.54 -4.75
C ASN A 205 14.34 -3.11 -4.32
N ILE A 206 14.15 -2.75 -3.04
CA ILE A 206 14.47 -1.40 -2.58
C ILE A 206 15.98 -1.13 -2.51
N ARG A 207 16.78 -2.17 -2.28
CA ARG A 207 18.25 -2.10 -2.38
C ARG A 207 18.69 -1.73 -3.80
N GLN A 208 18.07 -2.32 -4.82
CA GLN A 208 18.36 -1.99 -6.22
C GLN A 208 17.89 -0.58 -6.59
N LEU A 209 16.70 -0.18 -6.12
CA LEU A 209 16.15 1.14 -6.43
C LEU A 209 16.94 2.30 -5.78
N THR A 210 17.44 2.11 -4.56
CA THR A 210 18.00 3.18 -3.73
C THR A 210 19.25 2.73 -2.96
N LEU A 211 20.26 2.20 -3.67
CA LEU A 211 21.46 1.61 -3.03
C LEU A 211 22.08 2.50 -1.94
N ASN A 212 22.28 3.79 -2.23
CA ASN A 212 22.92 4.75 -1.32
C ASN A 212 22.05 5.11 -0.08
N TYR A 213 20.74 4.89 -0.14
CA TYR A 213 19.79 5.25 0.93
C TYR A 213 19.05 4.03 1.51
N PHE A 214 19.44 2.83 1.10
CA PHE A 214 18.80 1.56 1.45
C PHE A 214 18.68 1.39 2.96
N ASN A 215 19.80 1.52 3.70
CA ASN A 215 19.82 1.35 5.16
C ASN A 215 18.86 2.33 5.86
N LEU A 216 18.78 3.57 5.39
CA LEU A 216 17.90 4.61 5.92
C LEU A 216 16.41 4.29 5.70
N LEU A 217 16.08 3.72 4.53
CA LEU A 217 14.72 3.27 4.23
C LEU A 217 14.32 2.04 5.05
N ILE A 218 15.22 1.05 5.19
CA ILE A 218 14.99 -0.13 6.02
C ILE A 218 14.74 0.25 7.49
N ILE A 219 15.57 1.13 8.07
CA ILE A 219 15.38 1.60 9.45
C ILE A 219 14.01 2.27 9.61
N LYS A 220 13.60 3.11 8.66
CA LYS A 220 12.29 3.79 8.70
C LYS A 220 11.12 2.82 8.52
N ASN A 221 11.26 1.84 7.62
CA ASN A 221 10.27 0.80 7.41
C ASN A 221 10.08 -0.04 8.65
N ASN A 222 11.16 -0.54 9.25
CA ASN A 222 11.12 -1.31 10.49
C ASN A 222 10.46 -0.53 11.62
N LYS A 223 10.74 0.78 11.74
CA LYS A 223 10.08 1.66 12.74
C LYS A 223 8.58 1.83 12.52
N TRP A 224 8.09 1.73 11.28
CA TRP A 224 6.65 1.80 11.01
C TRP A 224 5.98 0.44 11.12
N ILE A 225 6.66 -0.61 10.66
CA ILE A 225 6.21 -1.99 10.76
C ILE A 225 6.06 -2.40 12.23
N SER A 226 7.01 -2.05 13.10
CA SER A 226 6.92 -2.34 14.54
C SER A 226 5.75 -1.65 15.23
N LYS A 227 5.25 -0.52 14.70
CA LYS A 227 4.04 0.13 15.20
C LYS A 227 2.76 -0.60 14.83
N LEU A 228 2.79 -1.47 13.82
CA LEU A 228 1.70 -2.39 13.55
C LEU A 228 1.62 -3.45 14.66
N ASP A 229 2.77 -3.89 15.18
CA ASP A 229 2.86 -4.91 16.22
C ASP A 229 2.39 -4.41 17.60
N VAL A 230 2.55 -3.11 17.93
CA VAL A 230 2.16 -2.55 19.25
C VAL A 230 0.65 -2.65 19.55
N LYS A 231 -0.21 -2.83 18.53
CA LYS A 231 -1.63 -3.12 18.75
C LYS A 231 -1.91 -4.54 19.27
N ARG A 232 -0.94 -5.47 19.20
CA ARG A 232 -1.03 -6.81 19.81
C ARG A 232 -1.04 -6.77 21.35
N ASN A 233 -0.47 -5.73 21.96
CA ASN A 233 -0.24 -5.67 23.41
C ASN A 233 -1.18 -4.72 24.15
N LYS A 234 -2.30 -4.32 23.54
CA LYS A 234 -3.36 -3.56 24.22
C LYS A 234 -4.62 -4.41 24.33
N LYS A 235 -4.57 -5.39 25.22
CA LYS A 235 -5.74 -5.84 25.97
C LYS A 235 -5.73 -5.08 27.29
#